data_AF-A0A447QUH6-F1
#
_entry.id   AF-A0A447QUH6-F1
#
_cell.length_a   1.000
_cell.length_b   1.000
_cell.length_c   1.000
_cell.angle_alpha   90.00
_cell.angle_beta   90.00
_cell.angle_gamma   90.00
#
_symmetry.space_group_name_H-M   'P 1'
#
loop_
_entity.id
_entity.type
_entity.pdbx_description
1 polymer ?
#
loop_
_entity_poly.entity_id
_entity_poly.type
_entity_poly.pdbx_seq_one_letter_code
_entity_poly.pdbx_strand_id
1 'polypeptide(L)'
;MSNTGLNAVIEQRQQVLEKIKAGLIERLNLYQNVQQIDDDTPLFGSGLKLDSVDATEVIVLLDETFNIRVKEGDDPSYMRSVNTLASFVIAKQGEMAAEKAAEEAEKA
;
A
#
# COMPACT_ATOMS: atom_id res chain seq x y z
N MET A 1 13.78 20.11 13.87
CA MET A 1 12.75 19.22 13.30
C MET A 1 12.10 18.49 14.45
N SER A 2 10.80 18.69 14.67
CA SER A 2 10.10 18.28 15.90
C SER A 2 9.91 16.76 15.93
N ASN A 3 10.30 16.12 17.04
CA ASN A 3 10.22 14.67 17.25
C ASN A 3 8.79 14.12 17.01
N THR A 4 7.76 14.95 17.24
CA THR A 4 6.35 14.64 17.04
C THR A 4 5.98 14.37 15.58
N GLY A 5 6.58 15.06 14.61
CA GLY A 5 6.23 14.89 13.19
C GLY A 5 6.75 13.56 12.63
N LEU A 6 7.96 13.17 13.01
CA LEU A 6 8.58 11.91 12.59
C LEU A 6 7.80 10.70 13.14
N ASN A 7 7.38 10.76 14.40
CA ASN A 7 6.59 9.68 15.01
C ASN A 7 5.27 9.45 14.26
N ALA A 8 4.56 10.52 13.88
CA ALA A 8 3.32 10.40 13.12
C ALA A 8 3.53 9.74 11.75
N VAL A 9 4.62 10.06 11.04
CA VAL A 9 4.96 9.42 9.76
C VAL A 9 5.27 7.93 9.94
N ILE A 10 6.01 7.59 11.00
CA ILE A 10 6.34 6.18 11.32
C ILE A 10 5.06 5.40 11.61
N GLU A 11 4.19 5.92 12.46
CA GLU A 11 2.91 5.30 12.82
C GLU A 11 2.00 5.12 11.59
N GLN A 12 1.87 6.15 10.75
CA GLN A 12 1.12 6.05 9.50
C GLN A 12 1.66 4.92 8.61
N ARG A 13 2.99 4.86 8.44
CA ARG A 13 3.60 3.81 7.60
C ARG A 13 3.36 2.42 8.16
N GLN A 14 3.48 2.24 9.48
CA GLN A 14 3.20 0.97 10.15
C GLN A 14 1.74 0.54 9.93
N GLN A 15 0.78 1.45 10.09
CA GLN A 15 -0.63 1.16 9.84
C GLN A 15 -0.90 0.73 8.39
N VAL A 16 -0.25 1.38 7.42
CA VAL A 16 -0.37 1.00 6.00
C VAL A 16 0.23 -0.39 5.75
N LEU A 17 1.42 -0.68 6.30
CA LEU A 17 2.06 -1.99 6.18
C LEU A 17 1.19 -3.10 6.79
N GLU A 18 0.64 -2.90 7.99
CA GLU A 18 -0.24 -3.88 8.64
C GLU A 18 -1.50 -4.13 7.83
N LYS A 19 -2.16 -3.08 7.32
CA LYS A 19 -3.35 -3.21 6.47
C LYS A 19 -3.07 -3.96 5.18
N ILE A 20 -1.94 -3.67 4.53
CA ILE A 20 -1.53 -4.40 3.32
C ILE A 20 -1.33 -5.88 3.65
N LYS A 21 -0.53 -6.19 4.67
CA LYS A 21 -0.26 -7.58 5.05
C LYS A 21 -1.53 -8.33 5.42
N ALA A 22 -2.41 -7.73 6.21
CA ALA A 22 -3.69 -8.32 6.59
C ALA A 22 -4.57 -8.59 5.36
N GLY A 23 -4.68 -7.61 4.46
CA GLY A 23 -5.47 -7.75 3.24
C GLY A 23 -4.91 -8.79 2.27
N LEU A 24 -3.58 -8.90 2.15
CA LEU A 24 -2.94 -9.97 1.38
C LEU A 24 -3.26 -11.35 1.96
N ILE A 25 -3.18 -11.50 3.29
CA ILE A 25 -3.48 -12.76 3.97
C ILE A 25 -4.94 -13.17 3.74
N GLU A 26 -5.87 -12.24 3.92
CA GLU A 26 -7.30 -12.50 3.79
C GLU A 26 -7.69 -12.85 2.35
N ARG A 27 -7.26 -12.06 1.37
CA ARG A 27 -7.67 -12.24 -0.04
C ARG A 27 -6.98 -13.43 -0.70
N LEU A 28 -5.71 -13.64 -0.41
CA LEU A 28 -4.90 -14.69 -1.02
C LEU A 28 -4.88 -15.97 -0.18
N ASN A 29 -5.65 -16.00 0.92
CA ASN A 29 -5.76 -17.12 1.86
C ASN A 29 -4.38 -17.65 2.30
N LEU A 30 -3.50 -16.74 2.68
CA LEU A 30 -2.14 -17.07 3.11
C LEU A 30 -2.17 -17.71 4.52
N TYR A 31 -1.32 -18.70 4.75
CA TYR A 31 -1.22 -19.37 6.06
C TYR A 31 -0.41 -18.56 7.09
N GLN A 32 0.30 -17.53 6.64
CA GLN A 32 1.13 -16.66 7.47
C GLN A 32 0.28 -15.63 8.20
N ASN A 33 0.71 -15.25 9.40
CA ASN A 33 0.18 -14.09 10.12
C ASN A 33 0.91 -12.82 9.68
N VAL A 34 0.30 -11.65 9.95
CA VAL A 34 0.87 -10.32 9.62
C VAL A 34 2.31 -10.16 10.13
N GLN A 35 2.59 -10.64 11.33
CA GLN A 35 3.92 -10.55 11.97
C GLN A 35 4.96 -11.53 11.37
N GLN A 36 4.53 -12.50 10.55
CA GLN A 36 5.40 -13.48 9.89
C GLN A 36 5.82 -13.05 8.48
N ILE A 37 5.21 -11.99 7.95
CA ILE A 37 5.56 -11.40 6.65
C ILE A 37 6.46 -10.20 6.92
N ASP A 38 7.71 -10.26 6.45
CA ASP A 38 8.64 -9.13 6.53
C ASP A 38 8.23 -8.02 5.55
N ASP A 39 8.49 -6.75 5.89
CA ASP A 39 8.17 -5.61 5.02
C ASP A 39 8.92 -5.66 3.68
N ASP A 40 10.12 -6.23 3.65
CA ASP A 40 10.91 -6.39 2.45
C ASP A 40 10.65 -7.71 1.71
N THR A 41 9.67 -8.50 2.17
CA THR A 41 9.28 -9.75 1.50
C THR A 41 8.86 -9.46 0.06
N PRO A 42 9.52 -10.08 -0.94
CA PRO A 42 9.09 -9.98 -2.32
C PRO A 42 7.68 -10.56 -2.49
N LEU A 43 6.79 -9.88 -3.21
CA LEU A 43 5.44 -10.42 -3.45
C LEU A 43 5.51 -11.64 -4.40
N PHE A 44 6.33 -11.54 -5.44
CA PHE A 44 6.47 -12.57 -6.47
C PHE A 44 7.79 -13.33 -6.35
N GLY A 45 7.86 -14.51 -6.98
CA GLY A 45 9.09 -15.28 -7.06
C GLY A 45 9.44 -15.95 -5.72
N SER A 46 10.53 -15.54 -5.07
CA SER A 46 11.07 -16.24 -3.89
C SER A 46 10.40 -15.88 -2.56
N GLY A 47 9.61 -14.80 -2.49
CA GLY A 47 8.94 -14.37 -1.27
C GLY A 47 7.57 -15.03 -1.07
N LEU A 48 6.48 -14.26 -1.19
CA LEU A 48 5.10 -14.76 -1.04
C LEU A 48 4.65 -15.70 -2.16
N LYS A 49 5.46 -15.83 -3.24
CA LYS A 49 5.22 -16.75 -4.37
C LYS A 49 3.88 -16.52 -5.07
N LEU A 50 3.41 -15.28 -5.07
CA LEU A 50 2.20 -14.90 -5.78
C LEU A 50 2.36 -15.15 -7.29
N ASP A 51 1.26 -15.49 -7.94
CA ASP A 51 1.20 -15.66 -9.39
C ASP A 51 0.50 -14.48 -10.10
N SER A 52 0.30 -14.59 -11.42
CA SER A 52 -0.35 -13.53 -12.21
C SER A 52 -1.83 -13.33 -11.87
N VAL A 53 -2.52 -14.34 -11.35
CA VAL A 53 -3.91 -14.23 -10.92
C VAL A 53 -3.95 -13.47 -9.60
N ASP A 54 -3.08 -13.84 -8.66
CA ASP A 54 -2.94 -13.15 -7.36
C ASP A 54 -2.59 -11.67 -7.51
N ALA A 55 -1.81 -11.31 -8.54
CA ALA A 55 -1.50 -9.92 -8.85
C ALA A 55 -2.76 -9.06 -9.04
N THR A 56 -3.83 -9.65 -9.59
CA THR A 56 -5.12 -8.96 -9.77
C THR A 56 -5.78 -8.70 -8.43
N GLU A 57 -5.72 -9.64 -7.49
CA GLU A 57 -6.24 -9.46 -6.14
C GLU A 57 -5.48 -8.38 -5.36
N VAL A 58 -4.18 -8.21 -5.60
CA VAL A 58 -3.41 -7.08 -5.04
C VAL A 58 -3.94 -5.74 -5.57
N ILE A 59 -4.32 -5.65 -6.84
CA ILE A 59 -4.90 -4.43 -7.42
C ILE A 59 -6.29 -4.16 -6.83
N VAL A 60 -7.12 -5.20 -6.67
CA VAL A 60 -8.44 -5.08 -6.03
C VAL A 60 -8.29 -4.66 -4.56
N LEU A 61 -7.29 -5.18 -3.85
CA LEU A 61 -6.97 -4.76 -2.48
C LEU A 61 -6.69 -3.25 -2.39
N LEU A 62 -5.93 -2.71 -3.34
CA LEU A 62 -5.62 -1.28 -3.40
C LEU A 62 -6.87 -0.42 -3.61
N ASP A 63 -7.76 -0.86 -4.48
CA ASP A 63 -9.00 -0.15 -4.75
C ASP A 63 -9.96 -0.22 -3.55
N GLU A 64 -10.26 -1.41 -3.05
CA GLU A 64 -11.27 -1.58 -1.99
C GLU A 64 -10.81 -1.10 -0.60
N THR A 65 -9.51 -1.23 -0.28
CA THR A 65 -9.00 -0.88 1.06
C THR A 65 -8.52 0.56 1.14
N PHE A 66 -7.91 1.05 0.06
CA PHE A 66 -7.25 2.35 0.05
C PHE A 66 -7.90 3.35 -0.91
N ASN A 67 -8.90 2.92 -1.69
CA ASN A 67 -9.58 3.73 -2.70
C ASN A 67 -8.61 4.23 -3.79
N ILE A 68 -7.57 3.43 -4.06
CA ILE A 68 -6.51 3.71 -5.03
C ILE A 68 -6.73 2.86 -6.27
N ARG A 69 -6.98 3.52 -7.40
CA ARG A 69 -7.03 2.88 -8.71
C ARG A 69 -5.67 3.00 -9.41
N VAL A 70 -5.07 1.84 -9.70
CA VAL A 70 -3.85 1.74 -10.51
C VAL A 70 -4.17 2.14 -11.95
N LYS A 71 -3.36 3.02 -12.53
CA LYS A 71 -3.47 3.50 -13.92
C LYS A 71 -2.40 2.84 -14.79
N GLU A 72 -2.61 2.80 -16.11
CA GLU A 72 -1.64 2.22 -17.07
C GLU A 72 -0.25 2.88 -17.05
N GLY A 73 -0.13 4.10 -16.52
CA GLY A 73 1.14 4.82 -16.38
C GLY A 73 1.85 4.65 -15.04
N ASP A 74 1.25 3.93 -14.07
CA ASP A 74 1.90 3.69 -12.78
C ASP A 74 3.07 2.69 -12.94
N ASP A 75 4.22 2.99 -12.34
CA ASP A 75 5.41 2.14 -12.43
C ASP A 75 5.16 0.79 -11.72
N PRO A 76 5.20 -0.36 -12.42
CA PRO A 76 4.92 -1.68 -11.83
C PRO A 76 5.90 -2.07 -10.71
N SER A 77 6.98 -1.32 -10.50
CA SER A 77 7.91 -1.52 -9.39
C SER A 77 7.24 -1.47 -8.00
N TYR A 78 6.05 -0.85 -7.87
CA TYR A 78 5.28 -0.89 -6.62
C TYR A 78 4.91 -2.31 -6.17
N MET A 79 4.80 -3.26 -7.11
CA MET A 79 4.46 -4.67 -6.84
C MET A 79 5.64 -5.54 -6.41
N ARG A 80 6.82 -4.96 -6.16
CA ARG A 80 8.04 -5.74 -5.85
C ARG A 80 7.99 -6.38 -4.46
N SER A 81 7.67 -5.62 -3.43
CA SER A 81 7.60 -6.04 -2.02
C SER A 81 6.46 -5.34 -1.27
N VAL A 82 6.21 -5.78 -0.05
CA VAL A 82 5.23 -5.11 0.84
C VAL A 82 5.63 -3.64 1.07
N ASN A 83 6.92 -3.36 1.23
CA ASN A 83 7.46 -2.02 1.44
C ASN A 83 7.25 -1.09 0.23
N THR A 84 7.46 -1.59 -1.00
CA THR A 84 7.21 -0.79 -2.20
C THR A 84 5.72 -0.51 -2.39
N LEU A 85 4.87 -1.49 -2.06
CA LEU A 85 3.43 -1.34 -2.11
C LEU A 85 2.95 -0.29 -1.10
N ALA A 86 3.47 -0.31 0.13
CA ALA A 86 3.18 0.69 1.15
C ALA A 86 3.63 2.10 0.73
N SER A 87 4.81 2.23 0.14
CA SER A 87 5.29 3.52 -0.37
C SER A 87 4.39 4.06 -1.48
N PHE A 88 3.92 3.19 -2.39
CA PHE A 88 2.96 3.58 -3.43
C PHE A 88 1.62 4.04 -2.85
N VAL A 89 1.07 3.30 -1.86
CA VAL A 89 -0.16 3.68 -1.17
C VAL A 89 -0.05 5.05 -0.51
N ILE A 90 1.03 5.29 0.23
CA ILE A 90 1.25 6.57 0.92
C ILE A 90 1.38 7.72 -0.08
N ALA A 91 2.10 7.53 -1.18
CA ALA A 91 2.24 8.53 -2.23
C ALA A 91 0.88 8.92 -2.84
N LYS A 92 0.07 7.92 -3.22
CA LYS A 92 -1.28 8.14 -3.79
C LYS A 92 -2.23 8.81 -2.80
N GLN A 93 -2.20 8.44 -1.52
CA GLN A 93 -3.00 9.12 -0.50
C GLN A 93 -2.58 10.59 -0.32
N GLY A 94 -1.28 10.89 -0.44
CA GLY A 94 -0.77 12.25 -0.45
C GLY A 94 -1.25 13.06 -1.65
N GLU A 95 -1.22 12.48 -2.86
CA GLU A 95 -1.77 13.08 -4.09
C GLU A 95 -3.26 13.41 -3.93
N MET A 96 -4.06 12.43 -3.48
CA MET A 96 -5.50 12.60 -3.28
C MET A 96 -5.84 13.66 -2.21
N ALA A 97 -5.03 13.74 -1.15
CA ALA A 97 -5.21 14.76 -0.11
C ALA A 97 -4.88 16.17 -0.64
N ALA A 98 -3.83 16.29 -1.47
CA ALA A 98 -3.46 17.55 -2.10
C ALA A 98 -4.50 18.02 -3.12
N GLU A 99 -5.06 17.12 -3.93
CA GLU A 99 -6.12 17.41 -4.90
C GLU A 99 -7.40 17.91 -4.19
N LYS A 100 -7.85 17.22 -3.14
CA LYS A 100 -9.01 17.65 -2.35
C LYS A 100 -8.81 19.04 -1.73
N ALA A 101 -7.62 19.29 -1.18
CA ALA A 101 -7.31 20.60 -0.59
C ALA A 101 -7.32 21.73 -1.64
N ALA A 102 -6.86 21.46 -2.86
CA ALA A 102 -6.90 22.42 -3.95
C ALA A 102 -8.35 22.73 -4.41
N GLU A 103 -9.20 21.71 -4.55
CA GLU A 103 -10.61 21.89 -4.93
C GLU A 103 -11.43 22.66 -3.88
N GLU A 104 -11.16 22.47 -2.60
CA GLU A 104 -11.82 23.20 -1.51
C GLU A 104 -11.39 24.67 -1.47
N ALA A 105 -10.12 24.97 -1.75
CA ALA A 105 -9.60 26.33 -1.78
C ALA A 105 -10.12 27.15 -2.97
N GLU A 106 -10.43 26.52 -4.11
CA GLU A 106 -11.01 27.20 -5.29
C GLU A 106 -12.51 27.49 -5.15
N LYS A 107 -13.21 26.76 -4.27
CA LYS A 107 -14.64 26.93 -4.00
C LYS A 107 -14.93 27.92 -2.86
N ALA A 108 -13.91 28.45 -2.20
CA ALA A 108 -13.99 29.40 -1.07
C ALA A 108 -13.73 30.84 -1.52
#